data_AF-A0A9N9K9P6-F1
#
_entry.id   AF-A0A9N9K9P6-F1
#
_cell.length_a   1.000
_cell.length_b   1.000
_cell.length_c   1.000
_cell.angle_alpha   90.00
_cell.angle_beta   90.00
_cell.angle_gamma   90.00
#
_symmetry.space_group_name_H-M   'P 1'
#
loop_
_entity.id
_entity.type
_entity.pdbx_description
1 polymer ?
#
loop_
_entity_poly.entity_id
_entity_poly.type
_entity_poly.pdbx_seq_one_letter_code
_entity_poly.pdbx_strand_id
1 'polypeptide(L)' 'YDNFRNIEEVGKGGFSVVYKASYIASFGAYEEVAIKIINDSHKNKQLFLNE' A
#
# COMPACT_ATOMS: atom_id res chain seq x y z
N TYR A 1 -12.06 -0.20 2.81
CA TYR A 1 -10.81 -0.94 2.53
C TYR A 1 -11.14 -2.36 2.06
N ASP A 2 -12.34 -2.56 1.49
CA ASP A 2 -12.97 -3.90 1.48
C ASP A 2 -12.68 -4.66 0.17
N ASN A 3 -12.10 -3.95 -0.80
CA ASN A 3 -11.69 -4.47 -2.09
C ASN A 3 -10.27 -5.07 -2.06
N PHE A 4 -9.53 -4.98 -0.96
CA PHE A 4 -8.21 -5.59 -0.84
C PHE A 4 -8.30 -6.94 -0.12
N ARG A 5 -7.67 -7.96 -0.69
CA ARG A 5 -7.57 -9.32 -0.13
C ARG A 5 -6.11 -9.78 -0.15
N ASN A 6 -5.82 -10.84 0.61
CA ASN A 6 -4.49 -11.47 0.65
C ASN A 6 -3.37 -10.46 0.92
N ILE A 7 -3.58 -9.61 1.94
CA ILE A 7 -2.63 -8.55 2.30
C ILE A 7 -1.44 -9.19 3.02
N GLU A 8 -0.26 -9.07 2.43
CA GLU A 8 1.00 -9.63 2.93
C GLU A 8 2.05 -8.52 3.02
N GLU A 9 2.76 -8.41 4.15
CA GLU A 9 3.89 -7.48 4.26
C GLU A 9 5.05 -7.98 3.40
N VAL A 10 5.56 -7.11 2.51
CA VAL A 10 6.68 -7.42 1.61
C VAL A 10 7.97 -6.77 2.12
N GLY A 11 7.86 -5.67 2.85
CA GLY A 11 9.02 -5.02 3.44
C GLY A 11 8.71 -3.77 4.22
N LYS A 12 9.61 -3.44 5.13
CA LYS A 12 9.53 -2.29 6.00
C LYS A 12 10.78 -1.41 5.86
N GLY A 13 10.56 -0.15 5.54
CA GLY A 13 11.57 0.89 5.56
C GLY A 13 11.46 1.77 6.81
N GLY A 14 12.36 2.75 6.94
CA GLY A 14 12.36 3.67 8.09
C GLY A 14 11.09 4.52 8.20
N PHE A 15 10.42 4.80 7.07
CA PHE A 15 9.27 5.71 7.01
C PHE A 15 7.97 5.04 6.52
N SER A 16 8.02 3.78 6.08
CA SER A 16 6.85 3.12 5.50
C SER A 16 6.92 1.60 5.59
N VAL A 17 5.76 0.95 5.46
CA VAL A 17 5.64 -0.49 5.23
C VAL A 17 4.98 -0.71 3.87
N VAL A 18 5.48 -1.66 3.09
CA VAL A 18 4.93 -2.07 1.80
C VAL A 18 4.25 -3.42 1.95
N TYR A 19 3.03 -3.51 1.45
CA TYR A 19 2.24 -4.73 1.39
C TYR A 19 1.96 -5.12 -0.06
N LYS A 20 1.91 -6.41 -0.34
CA LYS A 20 1.32 -6.99 -1.54
C LYS A 20 -0.14 -7.32 -1.23
N ALA A 21 -1.04 -7.05 -2.16
CA ALA A 21 -2.45 -7.39 -2.02
C ALA A 21 -3.08 -7.73 -3.38
N SER A 22 -4.17 -8.48 -3.35
CA SER A 22 -5.10 -8.62 -4.47
C SER A 22 -6.20 -7.57 -4.35
N TYR A 23 -6.31 -6.68 -5.32
CA TYR A 23 -7.39 -5.70 -5.42
C TYR A 23 -8.52 -6.24 -6.30
N ILE A 24 -9.76 -6.12 -5.82
CA ILE A 24 -10.96 -6.44 -6.58
C ILE A 24 -11.34 -5.20 -7.38
N ALA A 25 -11.02 -5.23 -8.67
CA ALA A 25 -11.44 -4.20 -9.61
C ALA A 25 -12.93 -4.33 -9.94
N SER A 26 -13.45 -3.34 -10.66
CA SER A 26 -14.79 -3.39 -11.22
C SER A 26 -14.97 -4.68 -12.04
N PHE A 27 -16.18 -5.23 -12.01
CA PHE A 27 -16.52 -6.50 -12.69
C PHE A 27 -15.85 -7.76 -12.09
N GLY A 28 -15.28 -7.68 -10.89
CA GLY A 28 -14.78 -8.85 -10.15
C GLY A 28 -13.43 -9.38 -10.64
N ALA A 29 -12.73 -8.62 -11.49
CA ALA A 29 -11.35 -8.92 -11.85
C ALA A 29 -10.42 -8.69 -10.64
N TYR A 30 -9.33 -9.46 -10.58
CA TYR A 30 -8.31 -9.32 -9.55
C TYR A 30 -7.05 -8.72 -10.15
N GLU A 31 -6.52 -7.71 -9.48
CA GLU A 31 -5.25 -7.06 -9.81
C GLU A 31 -4.28 -7.23 -8.65
N GLU A 32 -3.03 -7.59 -8.96
CA GLU A 32 -1.98 -7.60 -7.96
C GLU A 32 -1.44 -6.17 -7.79
N VAL A 33 -1.45 -5.66 -6.55
CA VAL A 33 -1.06 -4.29 -6.23
C VAL A 33 -0.08 -4.25 -5.07
N ALA A 34 0.75 -3.20 -5.06
CA ALA A 34 1.57 -2.83 -3.91
C ALA A 34 0.91 -1.67 -3.14
N ILE A 35 0.77 -1.82 -1.83
CA ILE A 35 0.23 -0.79 -0.92
C ILE A 35 1.39 -0.30 -0.04
N LYS A 36 1.83 0.95 -0.24
CA LYS A 36 2.84 1.60 0.62
C LYS A 36 2.15 2.47 1.66
N ILE A 37 2.26 2.09 2.94
CA ILE A 37 1.69 2.82 4.08
C ILE A 37 2.78 3.64 4.74
N ILE A 38 2.57 4.95 4.87
CA ILE A 38 3.55 5.90 5.45
C ILE A 38 3.29 6.05 6.94
N ASN A 39 4.35 5.87 7.75
CA ASN A 39 4.32 6.16 9.18
C ASN A 39 4.39 7.68 9.39
N ASP A 40 3.62 8.20 10.36
CA ASP A 40 3.59 9.64 10.67
C ASP A 40 3.37 10.54 9.44
N SER A 41 2.27 10.28 8.72
CA SER A 41 1.92 10.95 7.46
C SER A 41 1.98 12.49 7.54
N HIS A 42 1.69 13.09 8.71
CA HIS A 42 1.79 14.54 8.93
C HIS A 42 3.21 15.10 8.74
N LYS A 43 4.26 14.33 9.05
CA LYS A 43 5.66 14.76 8.90
C LYS A 43 6.25 14.32 7.58
N ASN A 44 5.84 13.15 7.08
CA ASN A 44 6.54 12.47 6.00
C ASN A 44 5.85 12.59 4.63
N LYS A 45 4.68 13.25 4.53
CA LYS A 45 3.92 13.34 3.27
C LYS A 45 4.67 14.06 2.15
N GLN A 46 5.34 15.18 2.42
CA GLN A 46 6.07 15.91 1.36
C GLN A 46 7.34 15.16 0.92
N LEU A 47 8.08 14.60 1.88
CA LEU A 47 9.28 13.81 1.58
C LEU A 47 8.93 12.59 0.72
N PHE A 48 7.80 11.94 1.01
CA PHE A 48 7.30 10.79 0.27
C PHE A 48 6.82 11.13 -1.15
N LEU A 49 6.11 12.24 -1.34
CA LEU A 49 5.58 12.60 -2.67
C LEU A 49 6.68 12.97 -3.67
N ASN A 50 7.90 13.21 -3.19
CA ASN A 50 9.07 13.60 -3.98
C ASN A 50 10.09 12.45 -4.15
N GLU A 51 9.78 11.23 -3.69
CA GLU A 51 10.55 9.99 -3.92
C GLU A 51 10.18 9.37 -5.27
#